data_AF-A0A6S7I6D8-F1
#
_entry.id   AF-A0A6S7I6D8-F1
#
_cell.length_a   1.000
_cell.length_b   1.000
_cell.length_c   1.000
_cell.angle_alpha   90.00
_cell.angle_beta   90.00
_cell.angle_gamma   90.00
#
_symmetry.space_group_name_H-M   'P 1'
#
loop_
_entity.id
_entity.type
_entity.pdbx_description
1 polymer ?
#
loop_
_entity_poly.entity_id
_entity_poly.type
_entity_poly.pdbx_seq_one_letter_code
_entity_poly.pdbx_strand_id
1 'polypeptide(L)'
;MPLGTMLKLEQLKKQIESQETKIQNQENKTNIQEKKIQNQDNIIQIQGKQIQDQGKKIEHQEKKLQNQETKIQNQENKTNIQEKKIRNQDNIIQIQEKKIQEQGKKIQGQDNKINIHENKLESQEKKIESQGNMIRKLEKQYQDIVKLIDRLHSPTSCSALLIKHPSTRSGMYYINPKGLSSPPLVQVYCDMTSKNRVGVTVIGHDSESRTLVKGYDPAGSYKRKVKYDISMEHIVAIMKQSKRCEQFIKYECQGRLLWHLGLYYGWWVSRQGTKMNYWGGAAVNSGKCACGMTNSCASGGKCNCDKNDAIWREDSGYLTDKNTLPVTELRFGDTGHPSEAEKGYHTLGKLQCWG
;
A
#
# COMPACT_ATOMS: atom_id res chain seq x y z
N MET A 1 181.84 22.21 33.22
CA MET A 1 180.84 22.10 32.13
C MET A 1 180.75 20.64 31.72
N PRO A 2 179.66 20.11 31.15
CA PRO A 2 178.22 20.38 31.30
C PRO A 2 177.43 19.04 31.43
N LEU A 3 176.29 18.95 32.14
CA LEU A 3 175.44 17.72 32.12
C LEU A 3 173.98 17.96 32.54
N GLY A 4 173.69 19.07 33.24
CA GLY A 4 172.35 19.44 33.71
C GLY A 4 171.31 19.77 32.63
N THR A 5 171.71 19.85 31.36
CA THR A 5 170.83 20.08 30.21
C THR A 5 170.36 18.79 29.53
N MET A 6 171.11 17.68 29.65
CA MET A 6 170.79 16.43 28.95
C MET A 6 169.65 15.65 29.63
N LEU A 7 169.61 15.62 30.97
CA LEU A 7 168.54 14.96 31.73
C LEU A 7 167.16 15.65 31.56
N LYS A 8 167.14 16.98 31.37
CA LYS A 8 165.90 17.75 31.13
C LYS A 8 165.31 17.51 29.74
N LEU A 9 166.17 17.31 28.73
CA LEU A 9 165.75 17.09 27.34
C LEU A 9 165.09 15.71 27.16
N GLU A 10 165.60 14.68 27.84
CA GLU A 10 165.06 13.33 27.76
C GLU A 10 163.74 13.18 28.52
N GLN A 11 163.57 13.92 29.62
CA GLN A 11 162.29 14.03 30.34
C GLN A 11 161.23 14.80 29.54
N LEU A 12 161.63 15.87 28.84
CA LEU A 12 160.73 16.62 27.95
C LEU A 12 160.22 15.75 26.79
N LYS A 13 161.08 14.92 26.20
CA LYS A 13 160.71 14.01 25.10
C LYS A 13 159.61 13.03 25.50
N LYS A 14 159.73 12.41 26.68
CA LYS A 14 158.67 11.54 27.23
C LYS A 14 157.38 12.29 27.56
N GLN A 15 157.45 13.56 27.93
CA GLN A 15 156.25 14.39 28.12
C GLN A 15 155.55 14.72 26.81
N ILE A 16 156.30 14.98 25.74
CA ILE A 16 155.76 15.26 24.40
C ILE A 16 155.09 14.01 23.83
N GLU A 17 155.73 12.83 23.86
CA GLU A 17 155.10 11.57 23.40
C GLU A 17 153.85 11.22 24.23
N SER A 18 153.86 11.51 25.54
CA SER A 18 152.68 11.35 26.40
C SER A 18 151.57 12.37 26.06
N GLN A 19 151.91 13.57 25.59
CA GLN A 19 150.93 14.56 25.14
C GLN A 19 150.38 14.22 23.75
N GLU A 20 151.20 13.75 22.82
CA GLU A 20 150.76 13.32 21.49
C GLU A 20 149.78 12.15 21.58
N THR A 21 150.06 11.16 22.42
CA THR A 21 149.13 10.03 22.67
C THR A 21 147.82 10.49 23.34
N LYS A 22 147.84 11.54 24.16
CA LYS A 22 146.61 12.15 24.72
C LYS A 22 145.81 12.91 23.67
N ILE A 23 146.49 13.65 22.79
CA ILE A 23 145.88 14.40 21.68
C ILE A 23 145.24 13.42 20.69
N GLN A 24 145.95 12.36 20.28
CA GLN A 24 145.42 11.34 19.38
C GLN A 24 144.19 10.63 19.97
N ASN A 25 144.21 10.34 21.28
CA ASN A 25 143.06 9.78 21.97
C ASN A 25 141.89 10.78 22.09
N GLN A 26 142.18 12.07 22.21
CA GLN A 26 141.17 13.13 22.17
C GLN A 26 140.55 13.25 20.79
N GLU A 27 141.34 13.31 19.72
CA GLU A 27 140.84 13.34 18.34
C GLU A 27 139.96 12.12 18.02
N ASN A 28 140.37 10.92 18.44
CA ASN A 28 139.55 9.72 18.28
C ASN A 28 138.21 9.83 19.03
N LYS A 29 138.20 10.40 20.24
CA LYS A 29 136.94 10.68 20.97
C LYS A 29 136.09 11.72 20.24
N THR A 30 136.69 12.80 19.74
CA THR A 30 135.98 13.85 19.01
C THR A 30 135.36 13.33 17.71
N ASN A 31 136.10 12.53 16.93
CA ASN A 31 135.58 11.88 15.72
C ASN A 31 134.42 10.91 16.01
N ILE A 32 134.48 10.17 17.12
CA ILE A 32 133.37 9.33 17.56
C ILE A 32 132.17 10.19 17.98
N GLN A 33 132.41 11.33 18.63
CA GLN A 33 131.38 12.30 19.02
C GLN A 33 130.70 12.90 17.78
N GLU A 34 131.46 13.32 16.77
CA GLU A 34 130.93 13.86 15.50
C GLU A 34 130.06 12.83 14.77
N LYS A 35 130.50 11.58 14.67
CA LYS A 35 129.66 10.52 14.07
C LYS A 35 128.36 10.29 14.84
N LYS A 36 128.36 10.43 16.17
CA LYS A 36 127.14 10.37 16.98
C LYS A 36 126.23 11.56 16.73
N ILE A 37 126.79 12.77 16.61
CA ILE A 37 126.04 13.99 16.31
C ILE A 37 125.43 13.90 14.91
N GLN A 38 126.19 13.50 13.90
CA GLN A 38 125.68 13.32 12.53
C GLN A 38 124.53 12.30 12.49
N ASN A 39 124.63 11.23 13.27
CA ASN A 39 123.57 10.23 13.35
C ASN A 39 122.33 10.76 14.09
N GLN A 40 122.53 11.57 15.14
CA GLN A 40 121.43 12.26 15.82
C GLN A 40 120.75 13.28 14.90
N ASP A 41 121.50 14.05 14.11
CA ASP A 41 120.97 14.99 13.13
C ASP A 41 120.13 14.28 12.06
N ASN A 42 120.59 13.12 11.56
CA ASN A 42 119.81 12.31 10.63
C ASN A 42 118.50 11.82 11.25
N ILE A 43 118.51 11.39 12.52
CA ILE A 43 117.29 10.98 13.24
C ILE A 43 116.34 12.18 13.41
N ILE A 44 116.86 13.35 13.78
CA ILE A 44 116.08 14.58 13.93
C ILE A 44 115.46 15.00 12.59
N GLN A 45 116.20 14.92 11.48
CA GLN A 45 115.70 15.18 10.14
C GLN A 45 114.54 14.25 9.75
N ILE A 46 114.67 12.95 10.05
CA ILE A 46 113.63 11.94 9.79
C ILE A 46 112.39 12.21 10.66
N GLN A 47 112.57 12.48 11.94
CA GLN A 47 111.50 12.85 12.86
C GLN A 47 110.80 14.13 12.43
N GLY A 48 111.55 15.14 11.97
CA GLY A 48 111.02 16.38 11.43
C GLY A 48 110.11 16.15 10.22
N LYS A 49 110.49 15.27 9.29
CA LYS A 49 109.62 14.89 8.15
C LYS A 49 108.36 14.15 8.61
N GLN A 50 108.48 13.22 9.55
CA GLN A 50 107.32 12.50 10.09
C GLN A 50 106.33 13.44 10.78
N ILE A 51 106.82 14.43 11.54
CA ILE A 51 106.00 15.46 12.18
C ILE A 51 105.31 16.34 11.13
N GLN A 52 106.01 16.75 10.07
CA GLN A 52 105.41 17.51 8.97
C GLN A 52 104.28 16.73 8.26
N ASP A 53 104.49 15.44 8.00
CA ASP A 53 103.48 14.59 7.37
C ASP A 53 102.27 14.33 8.28
N GLN A 54 102.49 14.19 9.60
CA GLN A 54 101.43 14.15 10.59
C GLN A 54 100.66 15.47 10.64
N GLY A 55 101.35 16.61 10.61
CA GLY A 55 100.75 17.94 10.56
C GLY A 55 99.80 18.10 9.36
N LYS A 56 100.22 17.67 8.16
CA LYS A 56 99.35 17.68 6.96
C LYS A 56 98.12 16.78 7.11
N LYS A 57 98.24 15.62 7.76
CA LYS A 57 97.09 14.73 8.03
C LYS A 57 96.10 15.34 9.01
N ILE A 58 96.60 16.00 10.05
CA ILE A 58 95.78 16.72 11.03
C ILE A 58 95.04 17.87 10.34
N GLU A 59 95.74 18.69 9.55
CA GLU A 59 95.12 19.81 8.81
C GLU A 59 94.00 19.31 7.86
N HIS A 60 94.21 18.17 7.20
CA HIS A 60 93.17 17.56 6.37
C HIS A 60 91.97 17.04 7.19
N GLN A 61 92.20 16.49 8.38
CA GLN A 61 91.15 16.06 9.30
C GLN A 61 90.37 17.26 9.86
N GLU A 62 91.05 18.36 10.20
CA GLU A 62 90.41 19.62 10.63
C GLU A 62 89.47 20.15 9.55
N LYS A 63 89.91 20.19 8.29
CA LYS A 63 89.05 20.60 7.16
C LYS A 63 87.84 19.68 6.99
N LYS A 64 87.99 18.37 7.22
CA LYS A 64 86.85 17.42 7.20
C LYS A 64 85.88 17.67 8.35
N LEU A 65 86.38 17.93 9.56
CA LEU A 65 85.57 18.23 10.73
C LEU A 65 84.80 19.54 10.56
N GLN A 66 85.45 20.60 10.07
CA GLN A 66 84.78 21.87 9.75
C GLN A 66 83.64 21.68 8.72
N ASN A 67 83.85 20.84 7.70
CA ASN A 67 82.80 20.52 6.74
C ASN A 67 81.66 19.68 7.36
N GLN A 68 81.95 18.83 8.34
CA GLN A 68 80.90 18.10 9.07
C GLN A 68 80.12 19.02 10.01
N GLU A 69 80.79 19.92 10.70
CA GLU A 69 80.18 20.91 11.60
C GLU A 69 79.20 21.80 10.84
N THR A 70 79.60 22.33 9.68
CA THR A 70 78.71 23.11 8.80
C THR A 70 77.49 22.31 8.30
N LYS A 71 77.64 21.00 8.03
CA LYS A 71 76.50 20.13 7.68
C LYS A 71 75.54 19.92 8.84
N ILE A 72 76.06 19.72 10.06
CA ILE A 72 75.27 19.58 11.28
C ILE A 72 74.51 20.87 11.56
N GLN A 73 75.17 22.03 11.51
CA GLN A 73 74.54 23.34 11.69
C GLN A 73 73.38 23.56 10.71
N ASN A 74 73.57 23.16 9.44
CA ASN A 74 72.53 23.25 8.42
C ASN A 74 71.36 22.29 8.69
N GLN A 75 71.60 21.11 9.25
CA GLN A 75 70.55 20.19 9.66
C GLN A 75 69.79 20.71 10.88
N GLU A 76 70.47 21.21 11.91
CA GLU A 76 69.83 21.84 13.08
C GLU A 76 68.92 22.99 12.68
N ASN A 77 69.36 23.84 11.75
CA ASN A 77 68.52 24.92 11.23
C ASN A 77 67.26 24.40 10.53
N LYS A 78 67.34 23.31 9.77
CA LYS A 78 66.17 22.68 9.14
C LYS A 78 65.22 22.10 10.19
N THR A 79 65.74 21.40 11.20
CA THR A 79 64.96 20.82 12.30
C THR A 79 64.25 21.92 13.08
N ASN A 80 64.95 23.01 13.44
CA ASN A 80 64.37 24.16 14.13
C ASN A 80 63.22 24.82 13.35
N ILE A 81 63.34 24.93 12.02
CA ILE A 81 62.26 25.43 11.17
C ILE A 81 61.06 24.47 11.19
N GLN A 82 61.32 23.16 11.17
CA GLN A 82 60.29 22.13 11.14
C GLN A 82 59.53 22.05 12.47
N GLU A 83 60.22 22.16 13.60
CA GLU A 83 59.62 22.25 14.93
C GLU A 83 58.69 23.47 15.07
N LYS A 84 59.11 24.64 14.55
CA LYS A 84 58.25 25.82 14.53
C LYS A 84 56.98 25.60 13.70
N LYS A 85 57.06 24.88 12.58
CA LYS A 85 55.88 24.53 11.76
C LYS A 85 54.94 23.59 12.50
N ILE A 86 55.48 22.55 13.15
CA ILE A 86 54.69 21.59 13.94
C ILE A 86 53.99 22.31 15.09
N ARG A 87 54.71 23.14 15.86
CA ARG A 87 54.12 23.93 16.95
C ARG A 87 52.98 24.83 16.47
N ASN A 88 53.11 25.43 15.30
CA ASN A 88 52.03 26.22 14.71
C ASN A 88 50.83 25.35 14.30
N GLN A 89 51.05 24.15 13.77
CA GLN A 89 49.98 23.21 13.45
C GLN A 89 49.25 22.71 14.71
N ASP A 90 49.98 22.40 15.78
CA ASP A 90 49.38 21.99 17.06
C ASP A 90 48.47 23.08 17.63
N ASN A 91 48.88 24.35 17.55
CA ASN A 91 48.03 25.46 17.97
C ASN A 91 46.74 25.55 17.15
N ILE A 92 46.80 25.30 15.84
CA ILE A 92 45.61 25.28 14.97
C ILE A 92 44.68 24.13 15.37
N ILE A 93 45.23 22.94 15.61
CA ILE A 93 44.47 21.74 16.01
C ILE A 93 43.76 22.00 17.34
N GLN A 94 44.45 22.54 18.34
CA GLN A 94 43.85 22.86 19.64
C GLN A 94 42.70 23.86 19.52
N ILE A 95 42.81 24.85 18.63
CA ILE A 95 41.72 25.79 18.36
C ILE A 95 40.53 25.09 17.69
N GLN A 96 40.80 24.19 16.74
CA GLN A 96 39.75 23.41 16.07
C GLN A 96 39.03 22.48 17.04
N GLU A 97 39.74 21.78 17.92
CA GLU A 97 39.16 20.92 18.95
C GLU A 97 38.20 21.68 19.86
N LYS A 98 38.59 22.88 20.33
CA LYS A 98 37.69 23.73 21.14
C LYS A 98 36.41 24.11 20.38
N LYS A 99 36.53 24.46 19.10
CA LYS A 99 35.36 24.77 18.26
C LYS A 99 34.44 23.57 18.09
N ILE A 100 35.00 22.38 17.88
CA ILE A 100 34.24 21.13 17.77
C ILE A 100 33.51 20.82 19.08
N GLN A 101 34.17 20.98 20.23
CA GLN A 101 33.55 20.78 21.54
C GLN A 101 32.38 21.75 21.79
N GLU A 102 32.53 23.02 21.43
CA GLU A 102 31.44 24.00 21.54
C GLU A 102 30.25 23.66 20.62
N GLN A 103 30.53 23.21 19.40
CA GLN A 103 29.48 22.72 18.49
C GLN A 103 28.76 21.50 19.06
N GLY A 104 29.49 20.55 19.64
CA GLY A 104 28.92 19.38 20.31
C GLY A 104 27.93 19.75 21.42
N LYS A 105 28.27 20.75 22.26
CA LYS A 105 27.35 21.25 23.30
C LYS A 105 26.08 21.88 22.72
N LYS A 106 26.19 22.60 21.58
CA LYS A 106 25.03 23.20 20.91
C LYS A 106 24.10 22.12 20.34
N ILE A 107 24.65 21.09 19.71
CA ILE A 107 23.90 19.95 19.17
C ILE A 107 23.15 19.23 20.31
N GLN A 108 23.84 18.91 21.40
CA GLN A 108 23.20 18.28 22.56
C GLN A 108 22.04 19.12 23.14
N GLY A 109 22.19 20.44 23.15
CA GLY A 109 21.10 21.34 23.55
C GLY A 109 19.91 21.34 22.58
N GLN A 110 20.14 21.11 21.29
CA GLN A 110 19.09 20.95 20.29
C GLN A 110 18.38 19.60 20.43
N ASP A 111 19.12 18.51 20.63
CA ASP A 111 18.54 17.17 20.82
C ASP A 111 17.58 17.13 22.02
N ASN A 112 17.97 17.75 23.13
CA ASN A 112 17.07 17.86 24.29
C ASN A 112 15.77 18.62 23.97
N LYS A 113 15.84 19.65 23.13
CA LYS A 113 14.63 20.38 22.70
C LYS A 113 13.77 19.52 21.79
N ILE A 114 14.37 18.74 20.89
CA ILE A 114 13.66 17.82 20.00
C ILE A 114 12.90 16.78 20.82
N ASN A 115 13.56 16.13 21.77
CA ASN A 115 12.93 15.13 22.66
C ASN A 115 11.71 15.69 23.42
N ILE A 116 11.80 16.95 23.89
CA ILE A 116 10.66 17.61 24.54
C ILE A 116 9.49 17.83 23.56
N HIS A 117 9.77 18.17 22.31
CA HIS A 117 8.73 18.36 21.29
C HIS A 117 8.12 17.02 20.87
N GLU A 118 8.91 15.95 20.72
CA GLU A 118 8.43 14.61 20.41
C GLU A 118 7.44 14.11 21.48
N ASN A 119 7.79 14.24 22.77
CA ASN A 119 6.89 13.86 23.86
C ASN A 119 5.57 14.67 23.86
N LYS A 120 5.63 15.96 23.49
CA LYS A 120 4.43 16.79 23.36
C LYS A 120 3.56 16.36 22.18
N LEU A 121 4.17 16.01 21.05
CA LEU A 121 3.48 15.50 19.87
C LEU A 121 2.79 14.17 20.18
N GLU A 122 3.47 13.23 20.83
CA GLU A 122 2.89 11.94 21.22
C GLU A 122 1.66 12.12 22.14
N SER A 123 1.73 13.08 23.07
CA SER A 123 0.58 13.42 23.93
C SER A 123 -0.59 14.02 23.13
N GLN A 124 -0.32 14.82 22.11
CA GLN A 124 -1.35 15.39 21.23
C GLN A 124 -1.98 14.34 20.34
N GLU A 125 -1.20 13.41 19.78
CA GLU A 125 -1.69 12.31 18.95
C GLU A 125 -2.71 11.44 19.72
N LYS A 126 -2.41 11.08 20.97
CA LYS A 126 -3.34 10.32 21.83
C LYS A 126 -4.67 11.06 22.06
N LYS A 127 -4.65 12.39 22.17
CA LYS A 127 -5.87 13.21 22.30
C LYS A 127 -6.68 13.23 21.02
N ILE A 128 -6.02 13.36 19.87
CA ILE A 128 -6.65 13.33 18.55
C ILE A 128 -7.32 11.97 18.31
N GLU A 129 -6.65 10.87 18.67
CA GLU A 129 -7.21 9.52 18.53
C GLU A 129 -8.48 9.34 19.36
N SER A 130 -8.46 9.78 20.62
CA SER A 130 -9.63 9.77 21.50
C SER A 130 -10.80 10.58 20.93
N GLN A 131 -10.53 11.79 20.42
CA GLN A 131 -11.54 12.63 19.77
C GLN A 131 -12.11 11.95 18.51
N GLY A 132 -11.26 11.33 17.68
CA GLY A 132 -11.68 10.60 16.49
C GLY A 132 -12.61 9.42 16.80
N ASN A 133 -12.37 8.70 17.90
CA ASN A 133 -13.27 7.64 18.36
C ASN A 133 -14.65 8.19 18.76
N MET A 134 -14.70 9.35 19.41
CA MET A 134 -15.96 9.99 19.80
C MET A 134 -16.76 10.48 18.59
N ILE A 135 -16.08 11.05 17.59
CA ILE A 135 -16.71 11.48 16.32
C ILE A 135 -17.36 10.29 15.62
N ARG A 136 -16.66 9.17 15.45
CA ARG A 136 -17.21 7.96 14.82
C ARG A 136 -18.46 7.43 15.52
N LYS A 137 -18.52 7.55 16.85
CA LYS A 137 -19.71 7.16 17.62
C LYS A 137 -20.89 8.09 17.35
N LEU A 138 -20.65 9.41 17.32
CA LEU A 138 -21.67 10.41 17.01
C LEU A 138 -22.19 10.27 15.57
N GLU A 139 -21.31 10.00 14.61
CA GLU A 139 -21.69 9.76 13.22
C GLU A 139 -22.65 8.57 13.10
N LYS A 140 -22.35 7.46 13.79
CA LYS A 140 -23.25 6.31 13.81
C LYS A 140 -24.62 6.65 14.39
N GLN A 141 -24.64 7.38 15.51
CA GLN A 141 -25.90 7.83 16.12
C GLN A 141 -26.69 8.75 15.19
N TYR A 142 -26.02 9.67 14.49
CA TYR A 142 -26.64 10.54 13.50
C TYR A 142 -27.27 9.75 12.36
N GLN A 143 -26.56 8.76 11.82
CA GLN A 143 -27.11 7.89 10.76
C GLN A 143 -28.32 7.08 11.21
N ASP A 144 -28.33 6.60 12.46
CA ASP A 144 -29.48 5.89 13.02
C ASP A 144 -30.70 6.81 13.19
N ILE A 145 -30.47 8.07 13.59
CA ILE A 145 -31.52 9.10 13.68
C ILE A 145 -32.09 9.42 12.30
N VAL A 146 -31.26 9.59 11.27
CA VAL A 146 -31.71 9.84 9.89
C VAL A 146 -32.61 8.69 9.41
N LYS A 147 -32.20 7.43 9.61
CA LYS A 147 -33.04 6.26 9.28
C LYS A 147 -34.35 6.21 10.04
N LEU A 148 -34.40 6.76 11.26
CA LEU A 148 -35.63 6.85 12.04
C LEU A 148 -36.56 7.95 11.50
N ILE A 149 -35.99 9.11 11.17
CA ILE A 149 -36.71 10.24 10.55
C ILE A 149 -37.32 9.80 9.21
N ASP A 150 -36.56 9.11 8.35
CA ASP A 150 -37.06 8.60 7.07
C ASP A 150 -38.23 7.63 7.26
N ARG A 151 -38.16 6.76 8.27
CA ARG A 151 -39.24 5.84 8.64
C ARG A 151 -40.49 6.57 9.15
N LEU A 152 -40.32 7.63 9.93
CA LEU A 152 -41.43 8.40 10.52
C LEU A 152 -42.16 9.24 9.47
N HIS A 153 -41.45 9.79 8.49
CA HIS A 153 -42.04 10.71 7.52
C HIS A 153 -42.54 10.02 6.25
N SER A 154 -42.06 8.81 5.95
CA SER A 154 -42.49 8.07 4.77
C SER A 154 -43.91 7.51 4.91
N PRO A 155 -44.78 7.68 3.90
CA PRO A 155 -46.12 7.12 3.91
C PRO A 155 -46.07 5.58 3.89
N THR A 156 -47.02 4.93 4.56
CA THR A 156 -47.03 3.45 4.63
C THR A 156 -47.45 2.79 3.31
N SER A 157 -48.18 3.50 2.45
CA SER A 157 -48.64 3.05 1.13
C SER A 157 -48.92 4.25 0.23
N CYS A 158 -49.13 4.00 -1.08
CA CYS A 158 -49.59 5.04 -2.00
C CYS A 158 -50.96 5.63 -1.58
N SER A 159 -51.85 4.82 -1.00
CA SER A 159 -53.12 5.30 -0.46
C SER A 159 -52.92 6.24 0.72
N ALA A 160 -52.02 5.90 1.66
CA ALA A 160 -51.69 6.77 2.79
C ALA A 160 -51.04 8.08 2.34
N LEU A 161 -50.16 8.02 1.32
CA LEU A 161 -49.54 9.20 0.71
C LEU A 161 -50.60 10.15 0.15
N LEU A 162 -51.55 9.63 -0.62
CA LEU A 162 -52.59 10.44 -1.26
C LEU A 162 -53.57 11.04 -0.26
N ILE A 163 -53.90 10.32 0.82
CA ILE A 163 -54.73 10.86 1.91
C ILE A 163 -54.04 12.05 2.58
N LYS A 164 -52.73 11.94 2.85
CA LYS A 164 -51.95 13.02 3.48
C LYS A 164 -51.73 14.21 2.55
N HIS A 165 -51.59 13.95 1.25
CA HIS A 165 -51.31 14.96 0.23
C HIS A 165 -52.24 14.78 -0.99
N PRO A 166 -53.49 15.30 -0.94
CA PRO A 166 -54.52 15.07 -1.98
C PRO A 166 -54.19 15.58 -3.38
N SER A 167 -53.20 16.48 -3.50
CA SER A 167 -52.68 17.01 -4.77
C SER A 167 -51.57 16.14 -5.39
N THR A 168 -51.17 15.05 -4.74
CA THR A 168 -50.12 14.15 -5.24
C THR A 168 -50.51 13.55 -6.58
N ARG A 169 -49.59 13.61 -7.55
CA ARG A 169 -49.75 13.04 -8.90
C ARG A 169 -49.17 11.64 -8.97
N SER A 170 -49.49 10.90 -10.03
CA SER A 170 -48.90 9.57 -10.24
C SER A 170 -47.39 9.67 -10.49
N GLY A 171 -46.61 8.73 -9.96
CA GLY A 171 -45.15 8.78 -10.04
C GLY A 171 -44.44 7.75 -9.14
N MET A 172 -43.12 7.79 -9.11
CA MET A 172 -42.31 6.94 -8.22
C MET A 172 -42.18 7.56 -6.83
N TYR A 173 -42.49 6.80 -5.80
CA TYR A 173 -42.41 7.25 -4.40
C TYR A 173 -41.80 6.17 -3.53
N TYR A 174 -41.14 6.59 -2.44
CA TYR A 174 -40.77 5.69 -1.36
C TYR A 174 -41.95 5.52 -0.41
N ILE A 175 -42.27 4.26 -0.11
CA ILE A 175 -43.25 3.90 0.92
C ILE A 175 -42.57 3.04 2.00
N ASN A 176 -43.16 3.02 3.19
CA ASN A 176 -42.72 2.23 4.34
C ASN A 176 -43.79 1.18 4.72
N PRO A 177 -43.88 0.03 4.02
CA PRO A 177 -44.87 -1.00 4.32
C PRO A 177 -44.71 -1.52 5.76
N LYS A 178 -45.83 -1.68 6.47
CA LYS A 178 -45.80 -2.13 7.86
C LYS A 178 -45.32 -3.58 7.97
N GLY A 179 -44.61 -3.89 9.05
CA GLY A 179 -44.20 -5.26 9.39
C GLY A 179 -42.83 -5.68 8.84
N LEU A 180 -42.07 -4.76 8.25
CA LEU A 180 -40.68 -4.99 7.84
C LEU A 180 -39.72 -4.34 8.84
N SER A 181 -38.67 -5.06 9.22
CA SER A 181 -37.63 -4.58 10.15
C SER A 181 -36.44 -3.93 9.42
N SER A 182 -36.04 -4.44 8.24
CA SER A 182 -34.99 -3.86 7.40
C SER A 182 -34.88 -4.54 6.01
N PRO A 183 -34.72 -3.80 4.88
CA PRO A 183 -34.89 -2.35 4.78
C PRO A 183 -36.38 -1.99 4.87
N PRO A 184 -36.74 -0.88 5.53
CA PRO A 184 -38.14 -0.51 5.73
C PRO A 184 -38.76 0.19 4.51
N LEU A 185 -37.92 0.83 3.67
CA LEU A 185 -38.37 1.64 2.55
C LEU A 185 -38.22 0.90 1.23
N VAL A 186 -39.23 1.06 0.37
CA VAL A 186 -39.23 0.55 -0.99
C VAL A 186 -39.76 1.60 -1.94
N GLN A 187 -39.10 1.72 -3.10
CA GLN A 187 -39.56 2.57 -4.17
C GLN A 187 -40.61 1.84 -5.02
N VAL A 188 -41.76 2.45 -5.22
CA VAL A 188 -42.87 1.89 -6.00
C VAL A 188 -43.47 2.95 -6.90
N TYR A 189 -44.17 2.53 -7.95
CA TYR A 189 -45.01 3.44 -8.71
C TYR A 189 -46.36 3.60 -8.01
N CYS A 190 -46.73 4.83 -7.68
CA CYS A 190 -48.05 5.15 -7.19
C CYS A 190 -48.90 5.72 -8.33
N ASP A 191 -49.99 5.05 -8.67
CA ASP A 191 -51.04 5.60 -9.53
C ASP A 191 -52.09 6.32 -8.66
N MET A 192 -52.09 7.65 -8.73
CA MET A 192 -52.97 8.52 -7.94
C MET A 192 -54.27 8.88 -8.67
N THR A 193 -54.48 8.31 -9.86
CA THR A 193 -55.60 8.64 -10.76
C THR A 193 -56.63 7.52 -10.85
N SER A 194 -56.18 6.28 -10.93
CA SER A 194 -57.06 5.11 -11.08
C SER A 194 -57.85 4.77 -9.80
N LYS A 195 -58.84 3.88 -9.96
CA LYS A 195 -59.63 3.27 -8.87
C LYS A 195 -60.22 4.32 -7.90
N ASN A 196 -60.84 5.36 -8.45
CA ASN A 196 -61.42 6.49 -7.70
C ASN A 196 -60.41 7.28 -6.86
N ARG A 197 -59.19 7.49 -7.40
CA ARG A 197 -58.12 8.26 -6.75
C ARG A 197 -57.81 7.76 -5.34
N VAL A 198 -57.68 6.45 -5.18
CA VAL A 198 -57.37 5.81 -3.88
C VAL A 198 -55.86 5.65 -3.64
N GLY A 199 -55.02 5.99 -4.62
CA GLY A 199 -53.56 5.80 -4.56
C GLY A 199 -53.19 4.32 -4.64
N VAL A 200 -53.04 3.82 -5.87
CA VAL A 200 -52.73 2.42 -6.15
C VAL A 200 -51.23 2.20 -6.16
N THR A 201 -50.75 1.23 -5.40
CA THR A 201 -49.37 0.76 -5.46
C THR A 201 -49.23 -0.21 -6.62
N VAL A 202 -48.40 0.12 -7.60
CA VAL A 202 -48.18 -0.67 -8.82
C VAL A 202 -46.77 -1.25 -8.81
N ILE A 203 -46.67 -2.56 -8.91
CA ILE A 203 -45.42 -3.32 -8.79
C ILE A 203 -45.17 -4.05 -10.11
N GLY A 204 -44.08 -3.68 -10.79
CA GLY A 204 -43.66 -4.25 -12.07
C GLY A 204 -42.86 -5.55 -11.94
N HIS A 205 -42.67 -6.21 -13.07
CA HIS A 205 -41.88 -7.42 -13.21
C HIS A 205 -41.39 -7.65 -14.65
N ASP A 206 -40.49 -8.60 -14.84
CA ASP A 206 -39.82 -8.88 -16.12
C ASP A 206 -40.66 -9.61 -17.19
N SER A 207 -41.97 -9.79 -16.98
CA SER A 207 -42.83 -10.68 -17.81
C SER A 207 -44.11 -9.99 -18.30
N GLU A 208 -44.07 -8.68 -18.44
CA GLU A 208 -45.23 -7.85 -18.83
C GLU A 208 -45.55 -7.88 -20.32
N SER A 209 -44.57 -8.22 -21.16
CA SER A 209 -44.75 -8.27 -22.62
C SER A 209 -45.46 -9.55 -23.08
N ARG A 210 -46.21 -9.44 -24.17
CA ARG A 210 -46.80 -10.58 -24.88
C ARG A 210 -45.70 -11.52 -25.37
N THR A 211 -45.65 -12.74 -24.84
CA THR A 211 -44.53 -13.67 -25.04
C THR A 211 -45.01 -14.95 -25.71
N LEU A 212 -44.34 -15.36 -26.80
CA LEU A 212 -44.65 -16.58 -27.56
C LEU A 212 -44.32 -17.85 -26.76
N VAL A 213 -45.20 -18.84 -26.89
CA VAL A 213 -45.01 -20.22 -26.46
C VAL A 213 -45.23 -21.12 -27.68
N LYS A 214 -44.16 -21.77 -28.15
CA LYS A 214 -44.15 -22.74 -29.26
C LYS A 214 -43.05 -23.78 -28.98
N GLY A 215 -43.28 -25.05 -29.32
CA GLY A 215 -42.31 -26.15 -29.21
C GLY A 215 -42.32 -26.90 -27.88
N TYR A 216 -43.37 -26.77 -27.07
CA TYR A 216 -43.47 -27.36 -25.72
C TYR A 216 -44.62 -28.35 -25.66
N ASP A 217 -44.35 -29.64 -25.90
CA ASP A 217 -45.39 -30.69 -25.94
C ASP A 217 -45.89 -31.09 -24.54
N PRO A 218 -45.02 -31.49 -23.58
CA PRO A 218 -45.50 -31.99 -22.30
C PRO A 218 -46.20 -30.88 -21.50
N ALA A 219 -47.21 -31.23 -20.71
CA ALA A 219 -47.97 -30.31 -19.87
C ALA A 219 -47.05 -29.46 -18.95
N GLY A 220 -47.13 -28.13 -19.07
CA GLY A 220 -46.31 -27.20 -18.28
C GLY A 220 -44.81 -27.28 -18.51
N SER A 221 -44.37 -27.85 -19.64
CA SER A 221 -42.96 -27.91 -20.02
C SER A 221 -42.37 -26.55 -20.35
N TYR A 222 -43.17 -25.61 -20.85
CA TYR A 222 -42.82 -24.19 -20.87
C TYR A 222 -42.86 -23.63 -19.44
N LYS A 223 -41.79 -22.94 -19.03
CA LYS A 223 -41.64 -22.39 -17.67
C LYS A 223 -41.17 -20.94 -17.76
N ARG A 224 -42.06 -19.99 -17.46
CA ARG A 224 -41.68 -18.59 -17.26
C ARG A 224 -41.73 -18.24 -15.78
N LYS A 225 -40.57 -18.16 -15.14
CA LYS A 225 -40.44 -17.59 -13.78
C LYS A 225 -40.57 -16.07 -13.86
N VAL A 226 -41.28 -15.46 -12.93
CA VAL A 226 -41.52 -14.01 -12.88
C VAL A 226 -40.60 -13.38 -11.84
N LYS A 227 -39.81 -12.40 -12.26
CA LYS A 227 -38.94 -11.61 -11.39
C LYS A 227 -39.53 -10.21 -11.21
N TYR A 228 -39.98 -9.92 -10.00
CA TYR A 228 -40.51 -8.61 -9.61
C TYR A 228 -39.39 -7.60 -9.34
N ASP A 229 -39.71 -6.32 -9.53
CA ASP A 229 -38.78 -5.20 -9.32
C ASP A 229 -38.41 -4.98 -7.85
N ILE A 230 -39.23 -5.51 -6.93
CA ILE A 230 -39.02 -5.44 -5.47
C ILE A 230 -39.07 -6.85 -4.87
N SER A 231 -38.45 -7.03 -3.71
CA SER A 231 -38.39 -8.34 -3.04
C SER A 231 -39.79 -8.86 -2.68
N MET A 232 -39.97 -10.18 -2.67
CA MET A 232 -41.24 -10.81 -2.28
C MET A 232 -41.68 -10.43 -0.85
N GLU A 233 -40.75 -10.17 0.07
CA GLU A 233 -41.07 -9.71 1.43
C GLU A 233 -41.80 -8.35 1.42
N HIS A 234 -41.30 -7.39 0.65
CA HIS A 234 -41.96 -6.10 0.45
C HIS A 234 -43.33 -6.25 -0.22
N ILE A 235 -43.45 -7.11 -1.23
CA ILE A 235 -44.73 -7.37 -1.90
C ILE A 235 -45.76 -7.91 -0.90
N VAL A 236 -45.38 -8.91 -0.10
CA VAL A 236 -46.25 -9.51 0.91
C VAL A 236 -46.65 -8.49 1.97
N ALA A 237 -45.73 -7.63 2.42
CA ALA A 237 -46.04 -6.55 3.36
C ALA A 237 -47.06 -5.55 2.79
N ILE A 238 -46.86 -5.11 1.55
CA ILE A 238 -47.81 -4.23 0.82
C ILE A 238 -49.17 -4.91 0.69
N MET A 239 -49.20 -6.16 0.23
CA MET A 239 -50.44 -6.92 0.09
C MET A 239 -51.17 -7.08 1.42
N LYS A 240 -50.47 -7.38 2.51
CA LYS A 240 -51.08 -7.61 3.82
C LYS A 240 -51.83 -6.38 4.33
N GLN A 241 -51.30 -5.19 4.09
CA GLN A 241 -51.90 -3.92 4.52
C GLN A 241 -52.93 -3.32 3.55
N SER A 242 -52.91 -3.70 2.28
CA SER A 242 -53.89 -3.22 1.29
C SER A 242 -55.25 -3.90 1.45
N LYS A 243 -56.36 -3.20 1.22
CA LYS A 243 -57.69 -3.82 1.18
C LYS A 243 -57.87 -4.76 -0.01
N ARG A 244 -57.33 -4.38 -1.18
CA ARG A 244 -57.46 -5.15 -2.43
C ARG A 244 -56.12 -5.25 -3.13
N CYS A 245 -55.90 -6.39 -3.78
CA CYS A 245 -54.85 -6.52 -4.77
C CYS A 245 -55.40 -7.28 -5.97
N GLU A 246 -54.95 -6.92 -7.16
CA GLU A 246 -55.26 -7.65 -8.38
C GLU A 246 -54.05 -7.73 -9.30
N GLN A 247 -54.03 -8.77 -10.13
CA GLN A 247 -53.04 -8.93 -11.18
C GLN A 247 -53.73 -9.46 -12.44
N PHE A 248 -53.55 -8.77 -13.56
CA PHE A 248 -54.13 -9.19 -14.83
C PHE A 248 -53.34 -10.37 -15.39
N ILE A 249 -54.03 -11.37 -15.92
CA ILE A 249 -53.41 -12.49 -16.64
C ILE A 249 -54.18 -12.73 -17.94
N LYS A 250 -53.46 -13.00 -19.02
CA LYS A 250 -54.02 -13.31 -20.33
C LYS A 250 -53.24 -14.45 -20.98
N TYR A 251 -53.99 -15.31 -21.65
CA TYR A 251 -53.45 -16.31 -22.54
C TYR A 251 -54.24 -16.36 -23.84
N GLU A 252 -53.50 -16.31 -24.95
CA GLU A 252 -53.98 -16.42 -26.31
C GLU A 252 -53.53 -17.77 -26.86
N CYS A 253 -54.42 -18.52 -27.51
CA CYS A 253 -54.18 -19.89 -27.91
C CYS A 253 -54.70 -20.16 -29.33
N GLN A 254 -53.99 -21.03 -30.04
CA GLN A 254 -54.38 -21.58 -31.34
C GLN A 254 -54.10 -23.09 -31.29
N GLY A 255 -55.15 -23.90 -31.49
CA GLY A 255 -55.05 -25.38 -31.55
C GLY A 255 -54.52 -26.07 -30.30
N ARG A 256 -54.87 -25.62 -29.09
CA ARG A 256 -54.31 -26.17 -27.84
C ARG A 256 -55.20 -26.00 -26.63
N LEU A 257 -55.12 -26.92 -25.69
CA LEU A 257 -55.98 -27.01 -24.52
C LEU A 257 -55.41 -26.25 -23.32
N LEU A 258 -56.24 -25.57 -22.53
CA LEU A 258 -55.85 -25.11 -21.18
C LEU A 258 -56.07 -26.27 -20.20
N TRP A 259 -57.27 -26.85 -20.25
CA TRP A 259 -57.75 -27.98 -19.45
C TRP A 259 -58.50 -29.00 -20.31
N HIS A 260 -58.10 -30.26 -20.25
CA HIS A 260 -58.77 -31.33 -20.97
C HIS A 260 -58.76 -32.65 -20.18
N LEU A 261 -59.92 -33.29 -20.03
CA LEU A 261 -60.07 -34.62 -19.40
C LEU A 261 -59.34 -34.77 -18.04
N GLY A 262 -59.30 -33.71 -17.23
CA GLY A 262 -58.63 -33.72 -15.91
C GLY A 262 -57.13 -33.39 -15.94
N LEU A 263 -56.55 -33.18 -17.12
CA LEU A 263 -55.17 -32.72 -17.31
C LEU A 263 -55.12 -31.21 -17.55
N TYR A 264 -54.13 -30.56 -16.92
CA TYR A 264 -53.87 -29.13 -17.05
C TYR A 264 -52.62 -28.96 -17.90
N TYR A 265 -52.76 -28.38 -19.09
CA TYR A 265 -51.62 -28.05 -19.95
C TYR A 265 -51.11 -26.63 -19.69
N GLY A 266 -52.00 -25.73 -19.24
CA GLY A 266 -51.68 -24.36 -18.84
C GLY A 266 -52.11 -24.04 -17.40
N TRP A 267 -51.24 -23.38 -16.63
CA TRP A 267 -51.55 -22.84 -15.30
C TRP A 267 -50.59 -21.73 -14.88
N TRP A 268 -50.98 -20.97 -13.86
CA TRP A 268 -50.09 -20.06 -13.14
C TRP A 268 -49.75 -20.64 -11.76
N VAL A 269 -48.62 -20.20 -11.20
CA VAL A 269 -48.11 -20.66 -9.90
C VAL A 269 -48.17 -19.51 -8.90
N SER A 270 -48.69 -19.80 -7.70
CA SER A 270 -48.84 -18.82 -6.61
C SER A 270 -47.50 -18.45 -5.99
N ARG A 271 -47.49 -17.42 -5.13
CA ARG A 271 -46.29 -17.07 -4.33
C ARG A 271 -45.80 -18.19 -3.41
N GLN A 272 -46.66 -19.15 -3.07
CA GLN A 272 -46.32 -20.33 -2.26
C GLN A 272 -45.78 -21.49 -3.10
N GLY A 273 -45.69 -21.35 -4.42
CA GLY A 273 -45.32 -22.45 -5.32
C GLY A 273 -46.47 -23.39 -5.66
N THR A 274 -47.71 -23.03 -5.32
CA THR A 274 -48.88 -23.87 -5.58
C THR A 274 -49.37 -23.70 -7.03
N LYS A 275 -49.61 -24.82 -7.72
CA LYS A 275 -50.28 -24.84 -9.02
C LYS A 275 -51.73 -24.43 -8.87
N MET A 276 -52.12 -23.36 -9.56
CA MET A 276 -53.48 -22.82 -9.49
C MET A 276 -54.36 -23.41 -10.59
N ASN A 277 -55.64 -23.61 -10.27
CA ASN A 277 -56.60 -24.33 -11.11
C ASN A 277 -57.71 -23.44 -11.68
N TYR A 278 -57.59 -22.11 -11.59
CA TYR A 278 -58.55 -21.15 -12.14
C TYR A 278 -57.79 -20.05 -12.88
N TRP A 279 -58.49 -19.34 -13.77
CA TRP A 279 -57.90 -18.26 -14.57
C TRP A 279 -58.42 -16.88 -14.18
N GLY A 280 -57.86 -15.83 -14.79
CA GLY A 280 -58.31 -14.45 -14.60
C GLY A 280 -59.82 -14.30 -14.81
N GLY A 281 -60.47 -13.55 -13.91
CA GLY A 281 -61.92 -13.31 -13.94
C GLY A 281 -62.80 -14.47 -13.47
N ALA A 282 -62.23 -15.63 -13.12
CA ALA A 282 -62.96 -16.74 -12.53
C ALA A 282 -62.89 -16.75 -10.99
N ALA A 283 -63.84 -17.44 -10.35
CA ALA A 283 -63.78 -17.67 -8.92
C ALA A 283 -62.59 -18.57 -8.54
N VAL A 284 -62.01 -18.34 -7.37
CA VAL A 284 -60.91 -19.16 -6.82
C VAL A 284 -61.37 -20.62 -6.74
N ASN A 285 -60.49 -21.55 -7.13
CA ASN A 285 -60.75 -22.99 -7.14
C ASN A 285 -61.88 -23.46 -8.06
N SER A 286 -62.41 -22.59 -8.94
CA SER A 286 -63.54 -22.94 -9.81
C SER A 286 -63.22 -23.97 -10.90
N GLY A 287 -61.96 -24.15 -11.27
CA GLY A 287 -61.64 -24.95 -12.46
C GLY A 287 -62.08 -24.29 -13.76
N LYS A 288 -62.32 -22.97 -13.77
CA LYS A 288 -62.93 -22.22 -14.89
C LYS A 288 -62.12 -20.97 -15.25
N CYS A 289 -62.33 -20.47 -16.47
CA CYS A 289 -61.97 -19.13 -16.91
C CYS A 289 -63.18 -18.19 -16.80
N ALA A 290 -62.99 -16.88 -17.03
CA ALA A 290 -64.07 -15.89 -16.98
C ALA A 290 -65.31 -16.30 -17.80
N CYS A 291 -65.11 -16.76 -19.05
CA CYS A 291 -66.23 -17.18 -19.90
C CYS A 291 -66.99 -18.41 -19.34
N GLY A 292 -66.30 -19.27 -18.58
CA GLY A 292 -66.91 -20.47 -17.98
C GLY A 292 -67.76 -20.14 -16.77
N MET A 293 -67.55 -18.97 -16.15
CA MET A 293 -68.41 -18.44 -15.10
C MET A 293 -69.73 -17.91 -15.68
N THR A 294 -69.69 -17.37 -16.90
CA THR A 294 -70.82 -16.74 -17.58
C THR A 294 -71.48 -17.63 -18.64
N ASN A 295 -71.02 -18.89 -18.79
CA ASN A 295 -71.45 -19.83 -19.85
C ASN A 295 -71.34 -19.23 -21.26
N SER A 296 -70.34 -18.38 -21.49
CA SER A 296 -70.12 -17.66 -22.75
C SER A 296 -68.88 -18.13 -23.51
N CYS A 297 -68.27 -19.26 -23.12
CA CYS A 297 -67.13 -19.82 -23.83
C CYS A 297 -67.55 -20.36 -25.21
N ALA A 298 -66.68 -20.21 -26.22
CA ALA A 298 -66.98 -20.60 -27.60
C ALA A 298 -67.24 -22.10 -27.83
N SER A 299 -66.85 -22.97 -26.90
CA SER A 299 -67.12 -24.41 -26.89
C SER A 299 -68.27 -24.81 -25.94
N GLY A 300 -68.82 -23.88 -25.17
CA GLY A 300 -69.66 -24.20 -24.00
C GLY A 300 -68.90 -24.84 -22.83
N GLY A 301 -67.56 -24.92 -22.91
CA GLY A 301 -66.67 -25.53 -21.92
C GLY A 301 -66.25 -24.60 -20.77
N LYS A 302 -65.11 -24.93 -20.14
CA LYS A 302 -64.57 -24.22 -18.97
C LYS A 302 -63.78 -22.96 -19.34
N CYS A 303 -63.10 -22.98 -20.49
CA CYS A 303 -62.33 -21.88 -21.06
C CYS A 303 -62.50 -21.81 -22.57
N ASN A 304 -62.20 -20.65 -23.16
CA ASN A 304 -62.20 -20.51 -24.62
C ASN A 304 -61.11 -21.37 -25.27
N CYS A 305 -59.93 -21.43 -24.66
CA CYS A 305 -58.82 -22.24 -25.16
C CYS A 305 -59.10 -23.76 -25.13
N ASP A 306 -60.06 -24.23 -24.35
CA ASP A 306 -60.41 -25.66 -24.32
C ASP A 306 -61.13 -26.14 -25.57
N LYS A 307 -61.47 -25.25 -26.52
CA LYS A 307 -62.11 -25.61 -27.79
C LYS A 307 -61.18 -26.39 -28.74
N ASN A 308 -59.86 -26.19 -28.63
CA ASN A 308 -58.85 -26.86 -29.44
C ASN A 308 -59.09 -26.78 -30.97
N ASP A 309 -59.30 -25.57 -31.50
CA ASP A 309 -59.45 -25.31 -32.93
C ASP A 309 -58.36 -24.36 -33.46
N ALA A 310 -58.19 -24.31 -34.78
CA ALA A 310 -57.17 -23.47 -35.43
C ALA A 310 -57.46 -21.95 -35.37
N ILE A 311 -58.49 -21.53 -34.63
CA ILE A 311 -58.90 -20.14 -34.48
C ILE A 311 -58.19 -19.58 -33.24
N TRP A 312 -57.70 -18.34 -33.33
CA TRP A 312 -57.16 -17.65 -32.16
C TRP A 312 -58.26 -17.39 -31.13
N ARG A 313 -58.00 -17.84 -29.90
CA ARG A 313 -58.88 -17.64 -28.75
C ARG A 313 -58.12 -17.02 -27.61
N GLU A 314 -58.86 -16.45 -26.67
CA GLU A 314 -58.31 -15.76 -25.52
C GLU A 314 -59.07 -16.13 -24.25
N ASP A 315 -58.33 -16.38 -23.18
CA ASP A 315 -58.82 -16.33 -21.81
C ASP A 315 -58.01 -15.29 -21.03
N SER A 316 -58.70 -14.30 -20.48
CA SER A 316 -58.08 -13.19 -19.76
C SER A 316 -58.94 -12.68 -18.60
N GLY A 317 -58.31 -11.97 -17.68
CA GLY A 317 -58.99 -11.30 -16.58
C GLY A 317 -58.09 -11.05 -15.38
N TYR A 318 -58.66 -10.51 -14.32
CA TYR A 318 -57.94 -10.25 -13.08
C TYR A 318 -57.99 -11.43 -12.13
N LEU A 319 -56.83 -11.78 -11.59
CA LEU A 319 -56.68 -12.58 -10.38
C LEU A 319 -56.81 -11.61 -9.19
N THR A 320 -57.63 -11.93 -8.19
CA THR A 320 -57.94 -11.02 -7.07
C THR A 320 -57.73 -11.65 -5.69
N ASP A 321 -57.36 -12.93 -5.63
CA ASP A 321 -57.07 -13.60 -4.36
C ASP A 321 -55.70 -13.21 -3.82
N LYS A 322 -55.74 -12.35 -2.79
CA LYS A 322 -54.56 -11.91 -2.06
C LYS A 322 -53.81 -13.06 -1.38
N ASN A 323 -54.45 -14.20 -1.12
CA ASN A 323 -53.79 -15.32 -0.45
C ASN A 323 -52.82 -16.06 -1.39
N THR A 324 -52.99 -15.94 -2.70
CA THR A 324 -52.22 -16.68 -3.71
C THR A 324 -51.37 -15.78 -4.61
N LEU A 325 -51.76 -14.52 -4.81
CA LEU A 325 -50.97 -13.52 -5.54
C LEU A 325 -49.63 -13.20 -4.84
N PRO A 326 -48.64 -12.62 -5.51
CA PRO A 326 -48.51 -12.48 -6.96
C PRO A 326 -48.34 -13.81 -7.70
N VAL A 327 -48.48 -13.77 -9.03
CA VAL A 327 -48.07 -14.88 -9.91
C VAL A 327 -46.54 -14.99 -9.92
N THR A 328 -45.99 -16.15 -9.58
CA THR A 328 -44.53 -16.38 -9.61
C THR A 328 -44.06 -17.14 -10.82
N GLU A 329 -44.93 -17.94 -11.44
CA GLU A 329 -44.61 -18.65 -12.68
C GLU A 329 -45.83 -18.80 -13.59
N LEU A 330 -45.56 -18.86 -14.90
CA LEU A 330 -46.52 -19.24 -15.94
C LEU A 330 -46.03 -20.54 -16.59
N ARG A 331 -46.92 -21.51 -16.68
CA ARG A 331 -46.64 -22.87 -17.15
C ARG A 331 -47.57 -23.19 -18.30
N PHE A 332 -47.01 -23.66 -19.41
CA PHE A 332 -47.78 -24.04 -20.60
C PHE A 332 -47.19 -25.29 -21.24
N GLY A 333 -48.01 -26.03 -21.98
CA GLY A 333 -47.63 -27.19 -22.81
C GLY A 333 -48.49 -27.19 -24.08
N ASP A 334 -48.62 -28.36 -24.71
CA ASP A 334 -49.48 -28.58 -25.88
C ASP A 334 -49.17 -27.59 -27.01
N THR A 335 -47.89 -27.50 -27.36
CA THR A 335 -47.36 -26.67 -28.47
C THR A 335 -46.25 -27.34 -29.25
N GLY A 336 -46.09 -28.65 -29.11
CA GLY A 336 -44.99 -29.39 -29.70
C GLY A 336 -45.33 -30.07 -31.01
N HIS A 337 -46.60 -30.12 -31.42
CA HIS A 337 -46.98 -30.86 -32.61
C HIS A 337 -46.37 -30.21 -33.87
N PRO A 338 -45.97 -31.00 -34.88
CA PRO A 338 -45.34 -30.50 -36.11
C PRO A 338 -46.21 -29.56 -36.96
N SER A 339 -47.50 -29.43 -36.64
CA SER A 339 -48.39 -28.49 -37.31
C SER A 339 -48.05 -27.05 -36.90
N GLU A 340 -47.93 -26.13 -37.87
CA GLU A 340 -47.69 -24.69 -37.63
C GLU A 340 -48.79 -23.97 -36.81
N ALA A 341 -49.86 -24.70 -36.45
CA ALA A 341 -51.04 -24.20 -35.76
C ALA A 341 -50.93 -24.19 -34.23
N GLU A 342 -50.06 -25.02 -33.61
CA GLU A 342 -50.03 -25.15 -32.15
C GLU A 342 -49.08 -24.17 -31.48
N LYS A 343 -49.63 -23.02 -31.08
CA LYS A 343 -48.88 -21.97 -30.39
C LYS A 343 -49.78 -21.10 -29.57
N GLY A 344 -49.18 -20.25 -28.75
CA GLY A 344 -49.91 -19.18 -28.12
C GLY A 344 -49.03 -18.19 -27.43
N TYR A 345 -49.67 -17.24 -26.76
CA TYR A 345 -49.01 -16.12 -26.15
C TYR A 345 -49.55 -15.91 -24.76
N HIS A 346 -48.67 -15.60 -23.81
CA HIS A 346 -49.08 -15.18 -22.49
C HIS A 346 -48.75 -13.70 -22.28
N THR A 347 -49.49 -13.06 -21.39
CA THR A 347 -49.23 -11.70 -20.91
C THR A 347 -49.63 -11.64 -19.44
N LEU A 348 -48.75 -11.10 -18.61
CA LEU A 348 -48.99 -10.93 -17.19
C LEU A 348 -48.87 -9.45 -16.84
N GLY A 349 -49.94 -8.86 -16.30
CA GLY A 349 -49.93 -7.46 -15.88
C GLY A 349 -49.22 -7.26 -14.55
N LYS A 350 -48.87 -6.01 -14.27
CA LYS A 350 -48.33 -5.55 -12.98
C LYS A 350 -49.26 -5.93 -11.83
N LEU A 351 -48.68 -6.19 -10.66
CA LEU A 351 -49.46 -6.36 -9.43
C LEU A 351 -49.91 -4.97 -8.95
N GLN A 352 -51.21 -4.81 -8.70
CA GLN A 352 -51.80 -3.56 -8.23
C GLN A 352 -52.44 -3.78 -6.86
N CYS A 353 -52.07 -2.99 -5.86
CA CYS A 353 -52.58 -3.09 -4.49
C CYS A 353 -53.01 -1.72 -3.94
N TRP A 354 -54.18 -1.63 -3.30
CA TRP A 354 -54.71 -0.36 -2.79
C TRP A 354 -55.75 -0.54 -1.67
N GLY A 355 -56.11 0.61 -1.07
CA GLY A 355 -57.27 0.76 -0.18
C GLY A 355 -56.95 0.55 1.28
#